data_AF-A0A3C1IDJ3-F1
#
_entry.id   AF-A0A3C1IDJ3-F1
#
_cell.length_a   1.000
_cell.length_b   1.000
_cell.length_c   1.000
_cell.angle_alpha   90.00
_cell.angle_beta   90.00
_cell.angle_gamma   90.00
#
_symmetry.space_group_name_H-M   'P 1'
#
loop_
_entity.id
_entity.type
_entity.pdbx_description
1 polymer ?
#
loop_
_entity_poly.entity_id
_entity_poly.type
_entity_poly.pdbx_seq_one_letter_code
_entity_poly.pdbx_strand_id
1 'polypeptide(L)'
;MRRACLAFISALCLLTFMFAGVAGPGLAQDAEIAPDYVEWRSVSERSERLIERGRASKGVLERRRQTLAEWRTQFSSAREENKIRISTLRSQLATLGPVAEDGSDPIEITRRRAELNMKISVLVVPGLTAQEAYNHADGLIQEIDAMIRTQQTERLFSLGPSPLSPAMWQPTLIGILQSFSQWKLEISRAVSADITPIERLETFLFTGFYLLIGLVMLVRGGHWVEAAGQALSRRGREQTEVWRFLISIGRLVLPVAALFALSVGLSEPGLLGRRSALILESLPLWAIGFVSLRWVSGQLLIADEGRAFLQFADPIRVRLHHYALLITLVMLGHNAVFAVLFSDLAFDGLSAVLSLPFIVFLGILLFRVGYFFKSAPVSDNQFRSARSVRERVI
;
A
#
# COMPACT_ATOMS: atom_id res chain seq x y z
N MET A 1 22.49 -24.46 23.60
CA MET A 1 21.32 -23.55 23.69
C MET A 1 21.58 -22.12 23.20
N ARG A 2 22.67 -21.43 23.60
CA ARG A 2 22.96 -20.04 23.13
C ARG A 2 23.25 -19.89 21.63
N ARG A 3 23.88 -20.88 20.97
CA ARG A 3 24.13 -20.85 19.52
C ARG A 3 22.87 -21.08 18.69
N ALA A 4 21.93 -21.90 19.19
CA ALA A 4 20.63 -22.12 18.55
C ALA A 4 19.73 -20.88 18.61
N CYS A 5 19.77 -20.12 19.70
CA CYS A 5 18.96 -18.90 19.85
C CYS A 5 19.49 -17.74 19.00
N LEU A 6 20.81 -17.61 18.86
CA LEU A 6 21.42 -16.65 17.92
C LEU A 6 21.18 -17.03 16.46
N ALA A 7 21.24 -18.33 16.13
CA ALA A 7 20.89 -18.84 14.80
C ALA A 7 19.40 -18.62 14.47
N PHE A 8 18.52 -18.72 15.48
CA PHE A 8 17.08 -18.49 15.30
C PHE A 8 16.75 -17.01 15.10
N ILE A 9 17.42 -16.11 15.82
CA ILE A 9 17.23 -14.65 15.67
C ILE A 9 17.85 -14.15 14.36
N SER A 10 19.03 -14.67 13.96
CA SER A 10 19.59 -14.36 12.64
C SER A 10 18.75 -14.93 11.51
N ALA A 11 18.18 -16.13 11.68
CA ALA A 11 17.24 -16.71 10.72
C ALA A 11 15.95 -15.89 10.62
N LEU A 12 15.43 -15.37 11.74
CA LEU A 12 14.23 -14.53 11.77
C LEU A 12 14.46 -13.13 11.16
N CYS A 13 15.66 -12.56 11.34
CA CYS A 13 16.06 -11.32 10.68
C CYS A 13 16.34 -11.50 9.18
N LEU A 14 16.90 -12.65 8.77
CA LEU A 14 17.07 -12.99 7.36
C LEU A 14 15.73 -13.32 6.70
N LEU A 15 14.78 -13.93 7.41
CA LEU A 15 13.42 -14.18 6.92
C LEU A 15 12.62 -12.89 6.74
N THR A 16 12.75 -11.94 7.68
CA THR A 16 12.05 -10.63 7.57
C THR A 16 12.69 -9.72 6.52
N PHE A 17 14.00 -9.81 6.27
CA PHE A 17 14.66 -9.10 5.18
C PHE A 17 14.43 -9.77 3.80
N MET A 18 14.33 -11.11 3.73
CA MET A 18 13.89 -11.80 2.50
C MET A 18 12.43 -11.50 2.15
N PHE A 19 11.54 -11.32 3.13
CA PHE A 19 10.13 -11.03 2.85
C PHE A 19 9.88 -9.57 2.41
N ALA A 20 10.75 -8.62 2.77
CA ALA A 20 10.66 -7.23 2.32
C ALA A 20 11.27 -6.99 0.92
N GLY A 21 12.02 -7.95 0.39
CA GLY A 21 12.73 -7.88 -0.89
C GLY A 21 12.09 -8.69 -2.03
N VAL A 22 10.88 -9.25 -1.84
CA VAL A 22 10.16 -9.90 -2.94
C VAL A 22 9.53 -8.80 -3.79
N ALA A 23 10.33 -8.22 -4.69
CA ALA A 23 9.81 -7.85 -6.00
C ALA A 23 9.13 -9.11 -6.53
N GLY A 24 7.81 -9.03 -6.73
CA GLY A 24 6.97 -10.18 -7.03
C GLY A 24 7.61 -11.06 -8.09
N PRO A 25 7.63 -12.39 -7.93
CA PRO A 25 7.84 -13.23 -9.09
C PRO A 25 6.71 -12.87 -10.05
N GLY A 26 7.05 -12.18 -11.14
CA GLY A 26 6.20 -12.19 -12.31
C GLY A 26 5.99 -13.65 -12.63
N LEU A 27 4.82 -14.18 -12.27
CA LEU A 27 4.36 -15.45 -12.76
C LEU A 27 4.19 -15.25 -14.26
N ALA A 28 5.28 -15.40 -15.00
CA ALA A 28 5.23 -15.87 -16.36
C ALA A 28 4.65 -17.27 -16.26
N GLN A 29 3.32 -17.35 -16.22
CA GLN A 29 2.63 -18.57 -16.57
C GLN A 29 2.95 -18.77 -18.05
N ASP A 30 3.93 -19.62 -18.32
CA ASP A 30 4.07 -20.36 -19.58
C ASP A 30 2.88 -21.33 -19.69
N ALA A 31 1.69 -20.77 -19.76
CA ALA A 31 0.51 -21.43 -20.24
C ALA A 31 0.18 -20.71 -21.54
N GLU A 32 0.39 -21.41 -22.65
CA GLU A 32 -0.04 -21.04 -23.99
C GLU A 32 -1.58 -20.97 -24.02
N ILE A 33 -2.14 -19.94 -23.37
CA ILE A 33 -3.57 -19.67 -23.31
C ILE A 33 -3.79 -18.50 -24.24
N ALA A 34 -4.28 -18.80 -25.43
CA ALA A 34 -4.81 -17.77 -26.32
C ALA A 34 -5.79 -16.88 -25.53
N PRO A 35 -5.80 -15.55 -25.74
CA PRO A 35 -6.67 -14.65 -25.01
C PRO A 35 -8.14 -15.11 -25.06
N ASP A 36 -8.85 -15.05 -23.94
CA ASP A 36 -10.29 -15.35 -23.91
C ASP A 36 -11.08 -14.19 -24.54
N TYR A 37 -11.42 -14.35 -25.82
CA TYR A 37 -12.17 -13.34 -26.57
C TYR A 37 -13.64 -13.21 -26.11
N VAL A 38 -14.20 -14.20 -25.42
CA VAL A 38 -15.55 -14.11 -24.85
C VAL A 38 -15.52 -13.24 -23.60
N GLU A 39 -14.55 -13.45 -22.73
CA GLU A 39 -14.33 -12.59 -21.57
C GLU A 39 -13.98 -11.17 -22.00
N TRP A 40 -13.09 -11.01 -23.00
CA TRP A 40 -12.75 -9.71 -23.58
C TRP A 40 -13.99 -8.92 -23.99
N ARG A 41 -14.93 -9.53 -24.73
CA ARG A 41 -16.17 -8.86 -25.15
C ARG A 41 -16.97 -8.34 -23.95
N SER A 42 -17.07 -9.14 -22.89
CA SER A 42 -17.76 -8.70 -21.66
C SER A 42 -17.04 -7.53 -20.98
N VAL A 43 -15.70 -7.55 -20.97
CA VAL A 43 -14.88 -6.46 -20.40
C VAL A 43 -15.00 -5.19 -21.24
N SER A 44 -14.91 -5.28 -22.57
CA SER A 44 -14.99 -4.14 -23.47
C SER A 44 -16.36 -3.47 -23.40
N GLU A 45 -17.45 -4.23 -23.48
CA GLU A 45 -18.81 -3.67 -23.40
C GLU A 45 -19.09 -2.99 -22.04
N ARG A 46 -18.57 -3.54 -20.94
CA ARG A 46 -18.68 -2.90 -19.62
C ARG A 46 -17.87 -1.60 -19.55
N SER A 47 -16.76 -1.53 -20.27
CA SER A 47 -15.91 -0.33 -20.36
C SER A 47 -16.59 0.75 -21.21
N GLU A 48 -17.12 0.38 -22.36
CA GLU A 48 -17.89 1.27 -23.25
C GLU A 48 -19.08 1.88 -22.50
N ARG A 49 -19.92 1.05 -21.85
CA ARG A 49 -21.04 1.54 -21.02
C ARG A 49 -20.59 2.44 -19.87
N LEU A 50 -19.39 2.23 -19.33
CA LEU A 50 -18.85 3.09 -18.26
C LEU A 50 -18.46 4.47 -18.81
N ILE A 51 -17.82 4.49 -19.98
CA ILE A 51 -17.39 5.69 -20.69
C ILE A 51 -18.62 6.49 -21.15
N GLU A 52 -19.59 5.84 -21.80
CA GLU A 52 -20.85 6.46 -22.27
C GLU A 52 -21.62 7.17 -21.15
N ARG A 53 -21.63 6.60 -19.94
CA ARG A 53 -22.32 7.19 -18.79
C ARG A 53 -21.65 8.47 -18.29
N GLY A 54 -20.35 8.67 -18.55
CA GLY A 54 -19.58 9.87 -18.17
C GLY A 54 -19.46 10.18 -16.67
N ARG A 55 -20.02 9.35 -15.78
CA ARG A 55 -20.18 9.65 -14.33
C ARG A 55 -19.38 8.75 -13.39
N ALA A 56 -18.33 8.09 -13.89
CA ALA A 56 -17.46 7.27 -13.07
C ALA A 56 -16.45 8.13 -12.29
N SER A 57 -16.13 7.75 -11.05
CA SER A 57 -15.05 8.41 -10.32
C SER A 57 -13.68 8.04 -10.89
N LYS A 58 -12.68 8.89 -10.59
CA LYS A 58 -11.27 8.63 -10.91
C LYS A 58 -10.81 7.23 -10.49
N GLY A 59 -11.13 6.80 -9.26
CA GLY A 59 -10.69 5.48 -8.78
C GLY A 59 -11.31 4.30 -9.55
N VAL A 60 -12.54 4.45 -10.05
CA VAL A 60 -13.17 3.44 -10.91
C VAL A 60 -12.54 3.44 -12.31
N LEU A 61 -12.29 4.62 -12.87
CA LEU A 61 -11.63 4.81 -14.16
C LEU A 61 -10.20 4.24 -14.16
N GLU A 62 -9.40 4.52 -13.14
CA GLU A 62 -8.02 4.00 -13.02
C GLU A 62 -7.97 2.48 -12.91
N ARG A 63 -8.87 1.87 -12.11
CA ARG A 63 -8.97 0.41 -12.05
C ARG A 63 -9.37 -0.17 -13.41
N ARG A 64 -10.33 0.46 -14.10
CA ARG A 64 -10.76 -0.01 -15.41
C ARG A 64 -9.63 0.09 -16.45
N ARG A 65 -8.88 1.19 -16.42
CA ARG A 65 -7.69 1.42 -17.23
C ARG A 65 -6.64 0.33 -16.99
N GLN A 66 -6.39 -0.03 -15.73
CA GLN A 66 -5.45 -1.11 -15.40
C GLN A 66 -5.91 -2.45 -15.99
N THR A 67 -7.19 -2.82 -15.81
CA THR A 67 -7.74 -4.04 -16.42
C THR A 67 -7.58 -4.04 -17.94
N LEU A 68 -7.88 -2.93 -18.62
CA LEU A 68 -7.69 -2.83 -20.07
C LEU A 68 -6.22 -2.92 -20.48
N ALA A 69 -5.30 -2.39 -19.66
CA ALA A 69 -3.86 -2.48 -19.92
C ALA A 69 -3.33 -3.92 -19.80
N GLU A 70 -3.88 -4.71 -18.87
CA GLU A 70 -3.60 -6.14 -18.74
C GLU A 70 -4.06 -6.90 -20.00
N TRP A 71 -5.28 -6.66 -20.46
CA TRP A 71 -5.80 -7.22 -21.73
C TRP A 71 -4.97 -6.80 -22.95
N ARG A 72 -4.62 -5.51 -23.06
CA ARG A 72 -3.76 -4.99 -24.13
C ARG A 72 -2.41 -5.72 -24.15
N THR A 73 -1.86 -6.03 -22.98
CA THR A 73 -0.61 -6.78 -22.85
C THR A 73 -0.79 -8.22 -23.37
N GLN A 74 -1.87 -8.90 -23.00
CA GLN A 74 -2.18 -10.24 -23.50
C GLN A 74 -2.33 -10.27 -25.03
N PHE A 75 -3.07 -9.32 -25.61
CA PHE A 75 -3.20 -9.22 -27.07
C PHE A 75 -1.88 -8.89 -27.77
N SER A 76 -1.02 -8.08 -27.15
CA SER A 76 0.32 -7.79 -27.67
C SER A 76 1.17 -9.06 -27.73
N SER A 77 1.15 -9.87 -26.68
CA SER A 77 1.86 -11.16 -26.63
C SER A 77 1.33 -12.13 -27.68
N ALA A 78 0.01 -12.31 -27.77
CA ALA A 78 -0.62 -13.19 -28.76
C ALA A 78 -0.31 -12.78 -30.21
N ARG A 79 -0.28 -11.46 -30.49
CA ARG A 79 0.10 -10.93 -31.80
C ARG A 79 1.56 -11.25 -32.14
N GLU A 80 2.48 -11.02 -31.20
CA GLU A 80 3.90 -11.26 -31.47
C GLU A 80 4.20 -12.75 -31.64
N GLU A 81 3.58 -13.61 -30.82
CA GLU A 81 3.68 -15.05 -30.97
C GLU A 81 3.17 -15.52 -32.34
N ASN A 82 1.98 -15.06 -32.75
CA ASN A 82 1.41 -15.43 -34.05
C ASN A 82 2.30 -14.94 -35.21
N LYS A 83 2.88 -13.75 -35.09
CA LYS A 83 3.84 -13.21 -36.07
C LYS A 83 5.10 -14.06 -36.16
N ILE A 84 5.65 -14.54 -35.05
CA ILE A 84 6.80 -15.47 -35.02
C ILE A 84 6.44 -16.78 -35.73
N ARG A 85 5.26 -17.36 -35.43
CA ARG A 85 4.77 -18.59 -36.07
C ARG A 85 4.61 -18.44 -37.59
N ILE A 86 3.94 -17.38 -38.04
CA ILE A 86 3.76 -17.08 -39.47
C ILE A 86 5.11 -16.85 -40.15
N SER A 87 6.04 -16.12 -39.52
CA SER A 87 7.39 -15.88 -40.05
C SER A 87 8.16 -17.18 -40.24
N THR A 88 8.05 -18.11 -39.28
CA THR A 88 8.69 -19.43 -39.36
C THR A 88 8.12 -20.25 -40.51
N LEU A 89 6.79 -20.30 -40.66
CA LEU A 89 6.15 -21.01 -41.77
C LEU A 89 6.47 -20.40 -43.14
N ARG A 90 6.54 -19.06 -43.23
CA ARG A 90 6.96 -18.36 -44.45
C ARG A 90 8.41 -18.64 -44.80
N SER A 91 9.29 -18.76 -43.81
CA SER A 91 10.69 -19.13 -44.01
C SER A 91 10.80 -20.56 -44.53
N GLN A 92 10.04 -21.51 -43.96
CA GLN A 92 9.95 -22.88 -44.48
C GLN A 92 9.41 -22.90 -45.92
N LEU A 93 8.38 -22.10 -46.21
CA LEU A 93 7.83 -21.99 -47.55
C LEU A 93 8.87 -21.46 -48.55
N ALA A 94 9.65 -20.45 -48.15
CA ALA A 94 10.72 -19.89 -48.96
C ALA A 94 11.86 -20.89 -49.23
N THR A 95 12.17 -21.80 -48.29
CA THR A 95 13.17 -22.86 -48.52
C THR A 95 12.79 -23.87 -49.60
N LEU A 96 11.49 -24.00 -49.93
CA LEU A 96 11.03 -24.86 -51.04
C LEU A 96 11.31 -24.25 -52.42
N GLY A 97 11.73 -22.99 -52.51
CA GLY A 97 11.95 -22.28 -53.77
C GLY A 97 10.65 -21.86 -54.49
N PRO A 98 10.77 -21.11 -55.60
CA PRO A 98 9.63 -20.70 -56.42
C PRO A 98 8.94 -21.91 -57.08
N VAL A 99 7.70 -21.72 -57.53
CA VAL A 99 6.98 -22.72 -58.34
C VAL A 99 7.67 -22.82 -59.71
N ALA A 100 7.97 -24.02 -60.19
CA ALA A 100 8.51 -24.20 -61.54
C ALA A 100 7.49 -23.77 -62.60
N GLU A 101 7.90 -22.96 -63.58
CA GLU A 101 7.02 -22.41 -64.62
C GLU A 101 6.47 -23.50 -65.56
N ASP A 102 7.17 -24.63 -65.68
CA ASP A 102 6.81 -25.78 -66.51
C ASP A 102 6.00 -26.85 -65.76
N GLY A 103 5.72 -26.65 -64.46
CA GLY A 103 4.99 -27.60 -63.64
C GLY A 103 5.76 -28.89 -63.31
N SER A 104 7.09 -28.90 -63.48
CA SER A 104 7.95 -30.07 -63.23
C SER A 104 8.25 -30.35 -61.75
N ASP A 105 7.70 -29.54 -60.83
CA ASP A 105 7.91 -29.71 -59.39
C ASP A 105 7.52 -31.13 -58.93
N PRO A 106 8.39 -31.83 -58.17
CA PRO A 106 8.05 -33.10 -57.56
C PRO A 106 6.74 -33.01 -56.77
N ILE A 107 5.87 -34.01 -56.91
CA ILE A 107 4.54 -34.07 -56.25
C ILE A 107 4.65 -33.79 -54.74
N GLU A 108 5.72 -34.26 -54.10
CA GLU A 108 5.98 -34.06 -52.68
C GLU A 108 6.21 -32.58 -52.30
N ILE A 109 6.93 -31.82 -53.14
CA ILE A 109 7.18 -30.38 -52.93
C ILE A 109 5.87 -29.60 -53.09
N THR A 110 5.08 -29.92 -54.12
CA THR A 110 3.77 -29.32 -54.35
C THR A 110 2.82 -29.57 -53.18
N ARG A 111 2.77 -30.80 -52.67
CA ARG A 111 1.99 -31.17 -51.47
C ARG A 111 2.45 -30.40 -50.24
N ARG A 112 3.76 -30.32 -50.00
CA ARG A 112 4.32 -29.61 -48.84
C ARG A 112 4.06 -28.10 -48.90
N ARG A 113 4.14 -27.50 -50.09
CA ARG A 113 3.79 -26.08 -50.32
C ARG A 113 2.32 -25.82 -49.98
N ALA A 114 1.41 -26.68 -50.41
CA ALA A 114 -0.01 -26.59 -50.09
C ALA A 114 -0.26 -26.70 -48.56
N GLU A 115 0.40 -27.65 -47.89
CA GLU A 115 0.31 -27.83 -46.43
C GLU A 115 0.76 -26.57 -45.66
N LEU A 116 1.91 -25.99 -46.02
CA LEU A 116 2.42 -24.78 -45.37
C LEU A 116 1.52 -23.56 -45.62
N ASN A 117 1.01 -23.38 -46.84
CA ASN A 117 0.07 -22.31 -47.15
C ASN A 117 -1.25 -22.44 -46.38
N MET A 118 -1.75 -23.67 -46.22
CA MET A 118 -2.92 -23.94 -45.38
C MET A 118 -2.63 -23.53 -43.92
N LYS A 119 -1.49 -23.95 -43.34
CA LYS A 119 -1.11 -23.56 -41.98
C LYS A 119 -0.98 -22.04 -41.80
N ILE A 120 -0.39 -21.35 -42.78
CA ILE A 120 -0.30 -19.88 -42.76
C ILE A 120 -1.71 -19.27 -42.78
N SER A 121 -2.59 -19.72 -43.67
CA SER A 121 -3.94 -19.17 -43.80
C SER A 121 -4.76 -19.29 -42.51
N VAL A 122 -4.61 -20.41 -41.78
CA VAL A 122 -5.27 -20.62 -40.47
C VAL A 122 -4.78 -19.65 -39.41
N LEU A 123 -3.50 -19.25 -39.44
CA LEU A 123 -2.91 -18.33 -38.45
C LEU A 123 -3.14 -16.84 -38.76
N VAL A 124 -3.49 -16.48 -39.99
CA VAL A 124 -3.74 -15.07 -40.35
C VAL A 124 -4.93 -14.51 -39.56
N VAL A 125 -6.02 -15.28 -39.46
CA VAL A 125 -7.25 -14.81 -38.78
C VAL A 125 -7.01 -14.51 -37.30
N PRO A 126 -6.45 -15.43 -36.47
CA PRO A 126 -6.11 -15.12 -35.08
C PRO A 126 -5.19 -13.91 -34.90
N GLY A 127 -4.24 -13.71 -35.82
CA GLY A 127 -3.35 -12.54 -35.79
C GLY A 127 -4.08 -11.23 -35.99
N LEU A 128 -5.03 -11.20 -36.93
CA LEU A 128 -5.87 -10.02 -37.17
C LEU A 128 -6.81 -9.77 -35.99
N THR A 129 -7.43 -10.81 -35.44
CA THR A 129 -8.31 -10.69 -34.26
C THR A 129 -7.56 -10.15 -33.04
N ALA A 130 -6.34 -10.63 -32.77
CA ALA A 130 -5.50 -10.09 -31.70
C ALA A 130 -5.13 -8.61 -31.92
N GLN A 131 -4.84 -8.24 -33.18
CA GLN A 131 -4.53 -6.85 -33.54
C GLN A 131 -5.74 -5.92 -33.38
N GLU A 132 -6.92 -6.36 -33.78
CA GLU A 132 -8.18 -5.63 -33.58
C GLU A 132 -8.46 -5.42 -32.08
N ALA A 133 -8.39 -6.50 -31.29
CA ALA A 133 -8.63 -6.43 -29.85
C ALA A 133 -7.60 -5.54 -29.13
N TYR A 134 -6.33 -5.58 -29.56
CA TYR A 134 -5.30 -4.66 -29.07
C TYR A 134 -5.67 -3.19 -29.33
N ASN A 135 -6.08 -2.86 -30.56
CA ASN A 135 -6.45 -1.50 -30.93
C ASN A 135 -7.71 -1.04 -30.18
N HIS A 136 -8.68 -1.93 -29.99
CA HIS A 136 -9.89 -1.66 -29.22
C HIS A 136 -9.57 -1.38 -27.75
N ALA A 137 -8.72 -2.19 -27.12
CA ALA A 137 -8.24 -1.95 -25.76
C ALA A 137 -7.49 -0.61 -25.64
N ASP A 138 -6.64 -0.28 -26.60
CA ASP A 138 -5.91 0.98 -26.62
C ASP A 138 -6.85 2.19 -26.76
N GLY A 139 -7.85 2.11 -27.64
CA GLY A 139 -8.88 3.15 -27.80
C GLY A 139 -9.64 3.42 -26.50
N LEU A 140 -10.10 2.35 -25.82
CA LEU A 140 -10.80 2.48 -24.53
C LEU A 140 -9.91 3.08 -23.44
N ILE A 141 -8.61 2.75 -23.42
CA ILE A 141 -7.65 3.37 -22.48
C ILE A 141 -7.50 4.86 -22.77
N GLN A 142 -7.38 5.26 -24.04
CA GLN A 142 -7.24 6.66 -24.42
C GLN A 142 -8.48 7.49 -24.05
N GLU A 143 -9.68 6.94 -24.23
CA GLU A 143 -10.93 7.59 -23.81
C GLU A 143 -11.01 7.76 -22.29
N ILE A 144 -10.64 6.73 -21.52
CA ILE A 144 -10.55 6.83 -20.06
C ILE A 144 -9.52 7.87 -19.63
N ASP A 145 -8.34 7.90 -20.26
CA ASP A 145 -7.29 8.88 -19.97
C ASP A 145 -7.77 10.31 -20.25
N ALA A 146 -8.54 10.52 -21.32
CA ALA A 146 -9.16 11.80 -21.62
C ALA A 146 -10.20 12.20 -20.55
N MET A 147 -11.06 11.28 -20.12
CA MET A 147 -12.02 11.54 -19.03
C MET A 147 -11.32 11.92 -17.72
N ILE A 148 -10.26 11.19 -17.34
CA ILE A 148 -9.49 11.47 -16.13
C ILE A 148 -8.86 12.88 -16.23
N ARG A 149 -8.27 13.23 -17.37
CA ARG A 149 -7.71 14.58 -17.60
C ARG A 149 -8.78 15.66 -17.51
N THR A 150 -9.94 15.49 -18.14
CA THR A 150 -11.05 16.45 -18.08
C THR A 150 -11.53 16.65 -16.64
N GLN A 151 -11.74 15.58 -15.88
CA GLN A 151 -12.12 15.68 -14.47
C GLN A 151 -11.04 16.37 -13.61
N GLN A 152 -9.76 16.15 -13.89
CA GLN A 152 -8.68 16.84 -13.17
C GLN A 152 -8.66 18.33 -13.48
N THR A 153 -8.79 18.71 -14.75
CA THR A 153 -8.89 20.10 -15.19
C THR A 153 -10.10 20.77 -14.55
N GLU A 154 -11.27 20.12 -14.56
CA GLU A 154 -12.47 20.65 -13.92
C GLU A 154 -12.27 20.85 -12.42
N ARG A 155 -11.64 19.89 -11.71
CA ARG A 155 -11.30 20.06 -10.29
C ARG A 155 -10.35 21.22 -10.00
N LEU A 156 -9.42 21.52 -10.92
CA LEU A 156 -8.49 22.65 -10.78
C LEU A 156 -9.20 24.01 -10.95
N PHE A 157 -10.20 24.09 -11.82
CA PHE A 157 -10.97 25.30 -12.07
C PHE A 157 -12.22 25.43 -11.18
N SER A 158 -12.69 24.34 -10.60
CA SER A 158 -13.76 24.35 -9.61
C SER A 158 -13.18 24.72 -8.24
N LEU A 159 -13.53 25.90 -7.72
CA LEU A 159 -13.39 26.16 -6.30
C LEU A 159 -14.34 25.21 -5.57
N GLY A 160 -13.78 24.20 -4.91
CA GLY A 160 -14.56 23.33 -4.04
C GLY A 160 -15.37 24.13 -3.02
N PRO A 161 -16.50 23.60 -2.53
CA PRO A 161 -17.32 24.30 -1.54
C PRO A 161 -16.46 24.73 -0.35
N SER A 162 -16.59 26.01 0.04
CA SER A 162 -15.83 26.55 1.17
C SER A 162 -16.04 25.68 2.41
N PRO A 163 -14.97 25.27 3.13
CA PRO A 163 -15.10 24.44 4.33
C PRO A 163 -15.87 25.15 5.45
N LEU A 164 -15.97 26.49 5.38
CA LEU A 164 -16.71 27.34 6.31
C LEU A 164 -18.19 27.51 5.94
N SER A 165 -18.68 26.94 4.84
CA SER A 165 -20.08 27.09 4.41
C SER A 165 -21.04 26.36 5.35
N PRO A 166 -21.91 27.06 6.12
CA PRO A 166 -22.83 26.41 7.07
C PRO A 166 -23.81 25.44 6.39
N ALA A 167 -24.17 25.72 5.13
CA ALA A 167 -25.07 24.88 4.34
C ALA A 167 -24.54 23.45 4.12
N MET A 168 -23.22 23.26 4.17
CA MET A 168 -22.59 21.97 3.94
C MET A 168 -22.41 21.13 5.22
N TRP A 169 -22.62 21.69 6.41
CA TRP A 169 -22.42 20.99 7.68
C TRP A 169 -23.46 19.88 7.90
N GLN A 170 -24.74 20.18 7.70
CA GLN A 170 -25.81 19.20 7.87
C GLN A 170 -25.67 18.02 6.88
N PRO A 171 -25.46 18.24 5.56
CA PRO A 171 -25.16 17.15 4.62
C PRO A 171 -23.93 16.33 5.03
N THR A 172 -22.87 16.98 5.51
CA THR A 172 -21.64 16.29 5.96
C THR A 172 -21.95 15.36 7.14
N LEU A 173 -22.67 15.84 8.15
CA LEU A 173 -23.05 15.04 9.33
C LEU A 173 -23.92 13.84 8.94
N ILE A 174 -24.91 14.04 8.06
CA ILE A 174 -25.75 12.95 7.55
C ILE A 174 -24.90 11.93 6.81
N GLY A 175 -23.97 12.37 5.96
CA GLY A 175 -23.03 11.51 5.25
C GLY A 175 -22.20 10.64 6.20
N ILE A 176 -21.62 11.23 7.25
CA ILE A 176 -20.85 10.49 8.26
C ILE A 176 -21.71 9.41 8.93
N LEU A 177 -22.93 9.76 9.35
CA LEU A 177 -23.83 8.82 10.03
C LEU A 177 -24.26 7.68 9.10
N GLN A 178 -24.51 7.98 7.82
CA GLN A 178 -24.84 6.98 6.80
C GLN A 178 -23.65 6.06 6.49
N SER A 179 -22.45 6.60 6.32
CA SER A 179 -21.27 5.76 6.10
C SER A 179 -20.99 4.88 7.32
N PHE A 180 -21.22 5.38 8.54
CA PHE A 180 -21.08 4.59 9.75
C PHE A 180 -22.14 3.47 9.87
N SER A 181 -23.40 3.75 9.52
CA SER A 181 -24.46 2.73 9.54
C SER A 181 -24.22 1.66 8.48
N GLN A 182 -23.77 2.06 7.29
CA GLN A 182 -23.38 1.13 6.22
C GLN A 182 -22.16 0.30 6.61
N TRP A 183 -21.17 0.88 7.28
CA TRP A 183 -20.00 0.14 7.77
C TRP A 183 -20.39 -0.92 8.81
N LYS A 184 -21.29 -0.58 9.75
CA LYS A 184 -21.86 -1.57 10.69
C LYS A 184 -22.61 -2.68 9.97
N LEU A 185 -23.41 -2.34 8.97
CA LEU A 185 -24.17 -3.32 8.18
C LEU A 185 -23.24 -4.24 7.38
N GLU A 186 -22.13 -3.72 6.89
CA GLU A 186 -21.10 -4.49 6.20
C GLU A 186 -20.43 -5.49 7.15
N ILE A 187 -20.04 -5.05 8.35
CA ILE A 187 -19.49 -5.94 9.38
C ILE A 187 -20.51 -7.01 9.77
N SER A 188 -21.79 -6.65 9.97
CA SER A 188 -22.80 -7.65 10.32
C SER A 188 -23.02 -8.67 9.20
N ARG A 189 -23.00 -8.23 7.93
CA ARG A 189 -23.11 -9.12 6.78
C ARG A 189 -21.89 -10.03 6.61
N ALA A 190 -20.69 -9.50 6.88
CA ALA A 190 -19.45 -10.27 6.86
C ALA A 190 -19.49 -11.39 7.91
N VAL A 191 -19.90 -11.07 9.14
CA VAL A 191 -20.03 -12.05 10.23
C VAL A 191 -21.14 -13.07 9.97
N SER A 192 -22.24 -12.66 9.35
CA SER A 192 -23.36 -13.54 9.01
C SER A 192 -23.25 -14.20 7.63
N ALA A 193 -22.11 -14.10 6.95
CA ALA A 193 -21.94 -14.69 5.63
C ALA A 193 -21.99 -16.23 5.71
N ASP A 194 -22.77 -16.84 4.82
CA ASP A 194 -22.80 -18.29 4.62
C ASP A 194 -21.53 -18.75 3.90
N ILE A 195 -20.45 -18.86 4.67
CA ILE A 195 -19.20 -19.50 4.27
C ILE A 195 -19.21 -20.98 4.63
N THR A 196 -18.49 -21.79 3.86
CA THR A 196 -18.39 -23.22 4.15
C THR A 196 -17.70 -23.44 5.51
N PRO A 197 -18.01 -24.53 6.23
CA PRO A 197 -17.41 -24.79 7.55
C PRO A 197 -15.88 -24.96 7.49
N ILE A 198 -15.34 -25.41 6.36
CA ILE A 198 -13.90 -25.57 6.13
C ILE A 198 -13.22 -24.20 6.00
N GLU A 199 -13.71 -23.34 5.11
CA GLU A 199 -13.19 -21.97 4.95
C GLU A 199 -13.28 -21.17 6.25
N ARG A 200 -14.35 -21.37 7.03
CA ARG A 200 -14.52 -20.74 8.35
C ARG A 200 -13.44 -21.17 9.34
N LEU A 201 -13.11 -22.47 9.38
CA LEU A 201 -12.08 -22.99 10.28
C LEU A 201 -10.70 -22.49 9.89
N GLU A 202 -10.36 -22.50 8.60
CA GLU A 202 -9.10 -21.97 8.08
C GLU A 202 -8.94 -20.49 8.42
N THR A 203 -9.96 -19.69 8.15
CA THR A 203 -10.00 -18.25 8.48
C THR A 203 -9.82 -18.04 9.98
N PHE A 204 -10.52 -18.81 10.83
CA PHE A 204 -10.43 -18.69 12.28
C PHE A 204 -9.04 -19.06 12.82
N LEU A 205 -8.43 -20.14 12.32
CA LEU A 205 -7.10 -20.56 12.72
C LEU A 205 -6.03 -19.55 12.29
N PHE A 206 -6.10 -19.08 11.04
CA PHE A 206 -5.19 -18.06 10.51
C PHE A 206 -5.30 -16.76 11.32
N THR A 207 -6.51 -16.23 11.46
CA THR A 207 -6.79 -15.00 12.23
C THR A 207 -6.37 -15.15 13.68
N GLY A 208 -6.72 -16.27 14.31
CA GLY A 208 -6.39 -16.57 15.71
C GLY A 208 -4.89 -16.64 15.95
N PHE A 209 -4.13 -17.25 15.02
CA PHE A 209 -2.68 -17.31 15.08
C PHE A 209 -2.04 -15.92 15.02
N TYR A 210 -2.42 -15.09 14.05
CA TYR A 210 -1.87 -13.74 13.91
C TYR A 210 -2.31 -12.79 15.03
N LEU A 211 -3.56 -12.90 15.49
CA LEU A 211 -4.05 -12.16 16.66
C LEU A 211 -3.27 -12.51 17.92
N LEU A 212 -3.03 -13.81 18.15
CA LEU A 212 -2.26 -14.28 19.30
C LEU A 212 -0.82 -13.75 19.23
N ILE A 213 -0.15 -13.87 18.09
CA ILE A 213 1.21 -13.38 17.91
C ILE A 213 1.28 -11.87 18.09
N GLY A 214 0.40 -11.12 17.43
CA GLY A 214 0.35 -9.67 17.53
C GLY A 214 0.12 -9.21 18.97
N LEU A 215 -0.84 -9.80 19.67
CA LEU A 215 -1.13 -9.48 21.07
C LEU A 215 0.04 -9.84 22.00
N VAL A 216 0.65 -11.01 21.83
CA VAL A 216 1.82 -11.43 22.62
C VAL A 216 2.99 -10.48 22.39
N MET A 217 3.28 -10.11 21.14
CA MET A 217 4.34 -9.14 20.82
C MET A 217 4.03 -7.76 21.41
N LEU A 218 2.77 -7.32 21.42
CA LEU A 218 2.38 -6.02 21.96
C LEU A 218 2.53 -5.97 23.49
N VAL A 219 2.13 -7.02 24.20
CA VAL A 219 2.16 -7.08 25.68
C VAL A 219 3.54 -7.46 26.22
N ARG A 220 4.18 -8.48 25.64
CA ARG A 220 5.47 -9.01 26.13
C ARG A 220 6.67 -8.37 25.46
N GLY A 221 6.45 -7.63 24.37
CA GLY A 221 7.50 -7.09 23.55
C GLY A 221 8.50 -6.20 24.27
N GLY A 222 8.00 -5.25 25.05
CA GLY A 222 8.85 -4.37 25.87
C GLY A 222 9.71 -5.18 26.84
N HIS A 223 9.09 -6.12 27.55
CA HIS A 223 9.79 -7.00 28.49
C HIS A 223 10.88 -7.85 27.82
N TRP A 224 10.65 -8.36 26.60
CA TRP A 224 11.66 -9.13 25.87
C TRP A 224 12.86 -8.29 25.45
N VAL A 225 12.61 -7.07 24.98
CA VAL A 225 13.66 -6.12 24.60
C VAL A 225 14.51 -5.72 25.83
N GLU A 226 13.85 -5.47 26.96
CA GLU A 226 14.52 -5.14 28.23
C GLU A 226 15.29 -6.32 28.81
N ALA A 227 14.68 -7.53 28.84
CA ALA A 227 15.33 -8.74 29.32
C ALA A 227 16.54 -9.12 28.44
N ALA A 228 16.47 -8.94 27.13
CA ALA A 228 17.59 -9.13 26.22
C ALA A 228 18.73 -8.16 26.53
N GLY A 229 18.41 -6.89 26.81
CA GLY A 229 19.39 -5.89 27.23
C GLY A 229 20.07 -6.25 28.55
N GLN A 230 19.30 -6.61 29.58
CA GLN A 230 19.84 -6.98 30.90
C GLN A 230 20.68 -8.26 30.85
N ALA A 231 20.25 -9.27 30.07
CA ALA A 231 20.98 -10.52 29.91
C ALA A 231 22.33 -10.33 29.21
N LEU A 232 22.46 -9.29 28.38
CA LEU A 232 23.69 -8.97 27.68
C LEU A 232 24.66 -8.17 28.56
N SER A 233 24.16 -7.20 29.34
CA SER A 233 24.94 -6.45 30.33
C SER A 233 25.56 -7.37 31.39
N ARG A 234 24.85 -8.42 31.82
CA ARG A 234 25.37 -9.42 32.77
C ARG A 234 26.51 -10.29 32.22
N ARG A 235 26.73 -10.32 30.90
CA ARG A 235 27.78 -11.15 30.26
C ARG A 235 29.12 -10.42 30.09
N GLY A 236 29.31 -9.29 30.77
CA GLY A 236 30.59 -8.57 30.80
C GLY A 236 30.96 -7.86 29.49
N ARG A 237 30.02 -7.77 28.54
CA ARG A 237 30.14 -6.81 27.44
C ARG A 237 29.66 -5.48 28.00
N GLU A 238 30.61 -4.56 28.26
CA GLU A 238 30.27 -3.15 28.49
C GLU A 238 29.24 -2.71 27.46
N GLN A 239 28.32 -1.83 27.87
CA GLN A 239 27.24 -1.31 27.04
C GLN A 239 27.82 -0.55 25.85
N THR A 240 28.31 -1.27 24.84
CA THR A 240 28.80 -0.70 23.59
C THR A 240 27.62 0.07 23.01
N GLU A 241 27.85 1.31 22.58
CA GLU A 241 26.79 2.18 22.03
C GLU A 241 25.97 1.46 20.92
N VAL A 242 26.59 0.52 20.20
CA VAL A 242 25.94 -0.39 19.24
C VAL A 242 24.81 -1.23 19.85
N TRP A 243 24.98 -1.82 21.04
CA TRP A 243 23.95 -2.65 21.67
C TRP A 243 22.79 -1.82 22.20
N ARG A 244 23.09 -0.64 22.74
CA ARG A 244 22.06 0.32 23.17
C ARG A 244 21.23 0.79 21.96
N PHE A 245 21.89 1.02 20.82
CA PHE A 245 21.23 1.32 19.56
C PHE A 245 20.36 0.16 19.06
N LEU A 246 20.84 -1.10 19.10
CA LEU A 246 20.05 -2.28 18.72
C LEU A 246 18.82 -2.49 19.62
N ILE A 247 18.95 -2.29 20.93
CA ILE A 247 17.82 -2.36 21.88
C ILE A 247 16.81 -1.24 21.57
N SER A 248 17.29 -0.05 21.25
CA SER A 248 16.46 1.08 20.83
C SER A 248 15.68 0.78 19.54
N ILE A 249 16.32 0.17 18.54
CA ILE A 249 15.65 -0.31 17.32
C ILE A 249 14.63 -1.39 17.65
N GLY A 250 14.97 -2.36 18.50
CA GLY A 250 14.04 -3.42 18.92
C GLY A 250 12.77 -2.84 19.54
N ARG A 251 12.89 -1.77 20.33
CA ARG A 251 11.75 -1.06 20.93
C ARG A 251 10.89 -0.31 19.91
N LEU A 252 11.43 -0.02 18.72
CA LEU A 252 10.74 0.62 17.60
C LEU A 252 10.07 -0.42 16.69
N VAL A 253 10.81 -1.45 16.30
CA VAL A 253 10.38 -2.46 15.30
C VAL A 253 9.29 -3.36 15.88
N LEU A 254 9.38 -3.72 17.16
CA LEU A 254 8.54 -4.76 17.70
C LEU A 254 7.06 -4.37 17.86
N PRO A 255 6.69 -3.15 18.29
CA PRO A 255 5.30 -2.68 18.24
C PRO A 255 4.75 -2.58 16.81
N VAL A 256 5.59 -2.19 15.84
CA VAL A 256 5.20 -2.13 14.43
C VAL A 256 4.92 -3.53 13.90
N ALA A 257 5.80 -4.50 14.19
CA ALA A 257 5.61 -5.89 13.80
C ALA A 257 4.36 -6.51 14.46
N ALA A 258 4.07 -6.16 15.72
CA ALA A 258 2.84 -6.56 16.39
C ALA A 258 1.59 -6.03 15.66
N LEU A 259 1.56 -4.73 15.33
CA LEU A 259 0.46 -4.11 14.62
C LEU A 259 0.32 -4.62 13.17
N PHE A 260 1.44 -4.94 12.53
CA PHE A 260 1.45 -5.61 11.23
C PHE A 260 0.83 -7.01 11.31
N ALA A 261 1.22 -7.83 12.29
CA ALA A 261 0.62 -9.15 12.50
C ALA A 261 -0.90 -9.04 12.76
N LEU A 262 -1.33 -8.08 13.58
CA LEU A 262 -2.76 -7.83 13.82
C LEU A 262 -3.50 -7.39 12.54
N SER A 263 -2.88 -6.53 11.73
CA SER A 263 -3.42 -6.08 10.44
C SER A 263 -3.63 -7.25 9.48
N VAL A 264 -2.61 -8.09 9.28
CA VAL A 264 -2.66 -9.27 8.41
C VAL A 264 -3.71 -10.27 8.89
N GLY A 265 -3.74 -10.55 10.21
CA GLY A 265 -4.70 -11.49 10.75
C GLY A 265 -6.15 -11.06 10.55
N LEU A 266 -6.43 -9.76 10.58
CA LEU A 266 -7.78 -9.22 10.46
C LEU A 266 -8.14 -8.83 9.02
N SER A 267 -7.19 -8.79 8.08
CA SER A 267 -7.42 -8.39 6.69
C SER A 267 -8.08 -9.46 5.85
N GLU A 268 -8.33 -10.64 6.41
CA GLU A 268 -8.86 -11.77 5.66
C GLU A 268 -10.24 -11.44 5.06
N PRO A 269 -10.42 -11.62 3.73
CA PRO A 269 -11.67 -11.32 3.06
C PRO A 269 -12.83 -12.09 3.72
N GLY A 270 -13.82 -11.34 4.22
CA GLY A 270 -15.02 -11.93 4.84
C GLY A 270 -15.13 -11.75 6.36
N LEU A 271 -14.09 -11.28 7.06
CA LEU A 271 -14.19 -11.04 8.51
C LEU A 271 -14.84 -9.70 8.86
N LEU A 272 -14.35 -8.60 8.27
CA LEU A 272 -14.72 -7.24 8.67
C LEU A 272 -15.27 -6.39 7.51
N GLY A 273 -15.37 -6.96 6.31
CA GLY A 273 -15.77 -6.24 5.10
C GLY A 273 -14.65 -5.43 4.46
N ARG A 274 -14.92 -4.93 3.25
CA ARG A 274 -13.99 -4.16 2.41
C ARG A 274 -13.59 -2.84 3.04
N ARG A 275 -14.50 -2.12 3.70
CA ARG A 275 -14.16 -0.84 4.35
C ARG A 275 -13.15 -1.02 5.48
N SER A 276 -13.29 -2.07 6.27
CA SER A 276 -12.36 -2.40 7.34
C SER A 276 -11.00 -2.83 6.78
N ALA A 277 -10.98 -3.60 5.69
CA ALA A 277 -9.73 -4.00 5.03
C ALA A 277 -8.86 -2.77 4.67
N LEU A 278 -9.46 -1.68 4.15
CA LEU A 278 -8.72 -0.44 3.85
C LEU A 278 -8.06 0.21 5.08
N ILE A 279 -8.74 0.19 6.23
CA ILE A 279 -8.17 0.68 7.51
C ILE A 279 -7.01 -0.22 7.92
N LEU A 280 -7.21 -1.53 7.85
CA LEU A 280 -6.23 -2.53 8.28
C LEU A 280 -4.98 -2.51 7.40
N GLU A 281 -5.12 -2.37 6.08
CA GLU A 281 -4.00 -2.20 5.15
C GLU A 281 -3.17 -0.95 5.45
N SER A 282 -3.83 0.13 5.92
CA SER A 282 -3.17 1.39 6.27
C SER A 282 -2.57 1.40 7.67
N LEU A 283 -3.04 0.52 8.56
CA LEU A 283 -2.69 0.48 9.98
C LEU A 283 -1.19 0.30 10.25
N PRO A 284 -0.44 -0.55 9.52
CA PRO A 284 1.01 -0.65 9.69
C PRO A 284 1.76 0.65 9.38
N LEU A 285 1.34 1.38 8.34
CA LEU A 285 1.96 2.65 7.96
C LEU A 285 1.73 3.71 9.06
N TRP A 286 0.51 3.75 9.59
CA TRP A 286 0.12 4.58 10.73
C TRP A 286 0.89 4.24 12.00
N ALA A 287 1.06 2.94 12.27
CA ALA A 287 1.87 2.44 13.37
C ALA A 287 3.32 2.91 13.27
N ILE A 288 3.93 2.81 12.08
CA ILE A 288 5.29 3.31 11.82
C ILE A 288 5.37 4.80 12.12
N GLY A 289 4.44 5.61 11.61
CA GLY A 289 4.41 7.05 11.85
C GLY A 289 4.32 7.41 13.34
N PHE A 290 3.38 6.78 14.06
CA PHE A 290 3.20 7.01 15.50
C PHE A 290 4.42 6.58 16.32
N VAL A 291 4.90 5.36 16.10
CA VAL A 291 6.01 4.76 16.86
C VAL A 291 7.31 5.51 16.59
N SER A 292 7.54 5.93 15.33
CA SER A 292 8.69 6.75 14.94
C SER A 292 8.65 8.11 15.63
N LEU A 293 7.51 8.83 15.59
CA LEU A 293 7.47 10.14 16.25
C LEU A 293 7.56 10.01 17.78
N ARG A 294 6.90 9.03 18.39
CA ARG A 294 7.04 8.76 19.82
C ARG A 294 8.50 8.49 20.21
N TRP A 295 9.21 7.73 19.38
CA TRP A 295 10.62 7.43 19.59
C TRP A 295 11.51 8.67 19.43
N VAL A 296 11.39 9.40 18.30
CA VAL A 296 12.16 10.62 18.02
C VAL A 296 11.91 11.68 19.09
N SER A 297 10.65 11.96 19.42
CA SER A 297 10.30 12.96 20.43
C SER A 297 10.77 12.55 21.83
N GLY A 298 10.72 11.25 22.16
CA GLY A 298 11.29 10.74 23.41
C GLY A 298 12.81 10.95 23.49
N GLN A 299 13.52 10.68 22.40
CA GLN A 299 14.98 10.88 22.33
C GLN A 299 15.39 12.35 22.38
N LEU A 300 14.63 13.24 21.72
CA LEU A 300 14.94 14.66 21.65
C LEU A 300 14.58 15.42 22.94
N LEU A 301 13.50 15.01 23.63
CA LEU A 301 12.91 15.78 24.73
C LEU A 301 13.04 15.09 26.11
N ILE A 302 12.97 13.76 26.19
CA ILE A 302 12.84 13.03 27.47
C ILE A 302 14.12 12.29 27.88
N ALA A 303 15.14 12.21 27.02
CA ALA A 303 16.38 11.50 27.33
C ALA A 303 17.10 12.03 28.60
N ASP A 304 17.63 11.10 29.41
CA ASP A 304 18.26 11.33 30.72
C ASP A 304 19.30 12.48 30.72
N GLU A 305 19.38 13.14 31.88
CA GLU A 305 20.17 14.33 32.16
C GLU A 305 21.57 14.28 31.52
N GLY A 306 21.82 15.19 30.58
CA GLY A 306 23.07 15.33 29.84
C GLY A 306 23.04 14.96 28.35
N ARG A 307 21.98 14.30 27.84
CA ARG A 307 21.90 13.86 26.43
C ARG A 307 20.73 14.40 25.62
N ALA A 308 19.78 15.09 26.24
CA ALA A 308 18.72 15.77 25.49
C ALA A 308 19.32 16.91 24.66
N PHE A 309 19.11 16.85 23.34
CA PHE A 309 19.65 17.84 22.41
C PHE A 309 19.08 19.24 22.66
N LEU A 310 17.87 19.32 23.22
CA LEU A 310 17.18 20.55 23.54
C LEU A 310 17.17 20.78 25.05
N GLN A 311 17.96 21.75 25.52
CA GLN A 311 18.14 22.04 26.95
C GLN A 311 17.02 22.94 27.53
N PHE A 312 15.76 22.56 27.33
CA PHE A 312 14.61 23.21 27.99
C PHE A 312 14.45 22.73 29.44
N ALA A 313 13.69 23.45 30.27
CA ALA A 313 13.27 22.94 31.58
C ALA A 313 12.41 21.67 31.44
N ASP A 314 12.61 20.68 32.31
CA ASP A 314 11.93 19.37 32.28
C ASP A 314 10.40 19.41 32.10
N PRO A 315 9.63 20.29 32.78
CA PRO A 315 8.17 20.32 32.59
C PRO A 315 7.76 20.77 31.18
N ILE A 316 8.59 21.54 30.48
CA ILE A 316 8.32 21.98 29.10
C ILE A 316 8.57 20.84 28.12
N ARG A 317 9.63 20.04 28.34
CA ARG A 317 9.97 18.90 27.47
C ARG A 317 8.91 17.82 27.47
N VAL A 318 8.40 17.47 28.65
CA VAL A 318 7.30 16.51 28.79
C VAL A 318 6.06 17.02 28.07
N ARG A 319 5.70 18.30 28.23
CA ARG A 319 4.56 18.89 27.51
C ARG A 319 4.75 18.85 25.99
N LEU A 320 5.93 19.23 25.48
CA LEU A 320 6.23 19.18 24.04
C LEU A 320 6.12 17.76 23.47
N HIS A 321 6.57 16.75 24.22
CA HIS A 321 6.39 15.35 23.82
C HIS A 321 4.90 14.97 23.73
N HIS A 322 4.10 15.35 24.73
CA HIS A 322 2.66 15.10 24.69
C HIS A 322 1.97 15.80 23.52
N TYR A 323 2.34 17.05 23.21
CA TYR A 323 1.80 17.74 22.04
C TYR A 323 2.21 17.06 20.72
N ALA A 324 3.45 16.59 20.59
CA ALA A 324 3.90 15.83 19.43
C ALA A 324 3.03 14.57 19.24
N LEU A 325 2.77 13.82 20.32
CA LEU A 325 1.89 12.64 20.27
C LEU A 325 0.45 13.00 19.92
N LEU A 326 -0.11 14.07 20.49
CA LEU A 326 -1.46 14.55 20.17
C LEU A 326 -1.59 14.96 18.70
N ILE A 327 -0.60 15.68 18.16
CA ILE A 327 -0.56 16.06 16.74
C ILE A 327 -0.61 14.82 15.85
N THR A 328 0.22 13.81 16.14
CA THR A 328 0.23 12.56 15.38
C THR A 328 -1.10 11.83 15.50
N LEU A 329 -1.68 11.75 16.70
CA LEU A 329 -2.98 11.11 16.92
C LEU A 329 -4.09 11.79 16.10
N VAL A 330 -4.09 13.12 16.04
CA VAL A 330 -5.06 13.89 15.25
C VAL A 330 -4.87 13.64 13.75
N MET A 331 -3.63 13.61 13.25
CA MET A 331 -3.34 13.27 11.85
C MET A 331 -3.73 11.83 11.50
N LEU A 332 -3.45 10.88 12.40
CA LEU A 332 -3.84 9.48 12.25
C LEU A 332 -5.37 9.32 12.24
N GLY A 333 -6.07 10.01 13.14
CA GLY A 333 -7.52 10.02 13.19
C GLY A 333 -8.12 10.63 11.92
N HIS A 334 -7.53 11.71 11.40
CA HIS A 334 -7.90 12.27 10.11
C HIS A 334 -7.76 11.23 8.98
N ASN A 335 -6.59 10.60 8.86
CA ASN A 335 -6.36 9.57 7.83
C ASN A 335 -7.31 8.38 7.97
N ALA A 336 -7.62 7.94 9.19
CA ALA A 336 -8.54 6.84 9.45
C ALA A 336 -9.97 7.17 9.03
N VAL A 337 -10.46 8.36 9.38
CA VAL A 337 -11.79 8.83 8.98
C VAL A 337 -11.88 8.93 7.46
N PHE A 338 -10.86 9.47 6.79
CA PHE A 338 -10.85 9.61 5.34
C PHE A 338 -10.66 8.28 4.62
N ALA A 339 -9.92 7.32 5.17
CA ALA A 339 -9.80 5.97 4.60
C ALA A 339 -11.17 5.27 4.48
N VAL A 340 -12.06 5.47 5.47
CA VAL A 340 -13.43 4.92 5.44
C VAL A 340 -14.32 5.70 4.48
N LEU A 341 -14.33 7.03 4.58
CA LEU A 341 -15.31 7.87 3.89
C LEU A 341 -15.00 8.07 2.40
N PHE A 342 -13.72 8.09 2.00
CA PHE A 342 -13.34 8.28 0.59
C PHE A 342 -13.60 7.04 -0.28
N SER A 343 -13.94 5.90 0.34
CA SER A 343 -14.44 4.71 -0.38
C SER A 343 -15.81 4.96 -1.02
N ASP A 344 -16.59 5.90 -0.48
CA ASP A 344 -17.89 6.31 -1.00
C ASP A 344 -17.68 7.46 -1.99
N LEU A 345 -18.02 7.20 -3.25
CA LEU A 345 -17.91 8.11 -4.41
C LEU A 345 -18.67 9.44 -4.24
N ALA A 346 -19.40 9.62 -3.13
CA ALA A 346 -20.30 10.73 -2.83
C ALA A 346 -19.66 11.88 -2.02
N PHE A 347 -18.38 11.77 -1.61
CA PHE A 347 -17.74 12.77 -0.75
C PHE A 347 -16.89 13.84 -1.47
N ASP A 348 -16.90 13.88 -2.81
CA ASP A 348 -16.27 14.98 -3.57
C ASP A 348 -17.04 16.29 -3.26
N GLY A 349 -16.54 17.06 -2.29
CA GLY A 349 -17.12 18.31 -1.78
C GLY A 349 -17.32 18.35 -0.25
N LEU A 350 -17.67 17.24 0.39
CA LEU A 350 -17.87 17.16 1.86
C LEU A 350 -16.53 17.00 2.61
N SER A 351 -15.48 16.55 1.91
CA SER A 351 -14.12 16.39 2.43
C SER A 351 -13.56 17.67 3.05
N ALA A 352 -13.82 18.84 2.45
CA ALA A 352 -13.32 20.12 2.93
C ALA A 352 -13.89 20.46 4.32
N VAL A 353 -15.21 20.35 4.49
CA VAL A 353 -15.90 20.62 5.76
C VAL A 353 -15.46 19.62 6.83
N LEU A 354 -15.32 18.35 6.46
CA LEU A 354 -14.88 17.30 7.38
C LEU A 354 -13.44 17.50 7.86
N SER A 355 -12.57 18.04 7.01
CA SER A 355 -11.17 18.31 7.36
C SER A 355 -11.01 19.51 8.31
N LEU A 356 -11.96 20.45 8.31
CA LEU A 356 -11.90 21.68 9.10
C LEU A 356 -11.66 21.45 10.59
N PRO A 357 -12.43 20.61 11.32
CA PRO A 357 -12.18 20.40 12.75
C PRO A 357 -10.77 19.85 13.02
N PHE A 358 -10.26 18.96 12.16
CA PHE A 358 -8.88 18.46 12.29
C PHE A 358 -7.85 19.55 12.07
N ILE A 359 -8.05 20.42 11.07
CA ILE A 359 -7.16 21.56 10.78
C ILE A 359 -7.16 22.56 11.94
N VAL A 360 -8.35 22.91 12.47
CA VAL A 360 -8.47 23.81 13.62
C VAL A 360 -7.75 23.23 14.84
N PHE A 361 -7.98 21.95 15.15
CA PHE A 361 -7.36 21.29 16.28
C PHE A 361 -5.83 21.20 16.12
N LEU A 362 -5.35 20.84 14.92
CA LEU A 362 -3.94 20.81 14.59
C LEU A 362 -3.30 22.21 14.71
N GLY A 363 -3.99 23.25 14.22
CA GLY A 363 -3.57 24.64 14.36
C GLY A 363 -3.44 25.08 15.82
N ILE A 364 -4.40 24.72 16.68
CA ILE A 364 -4.34 24.99 18.12
C ILE A 364 -3.14 24.28 18.76
N LEU A 365 -2.92 23.00 18.44
CA LEU A 365 -1.79 22.23 18.99
C LEU A 365 -0.44 22.81 18.54
N LEU A 366 -0.30 23.14 17.25
CA LEU A 366 0.90 23.78 16.71
C LEU A 366 1.15 25.16 17.31
N PHE A 367 0.10 25.96 17.49
CA PHE A 367 0.19 27.26 18.17
C PHE A 367 0.69 27.11 19.61
N ARG A 368 0.18 26.11 20.35
CA ARG A 368 0.66 25.80 21.71
C ARG A 368 2.13 25.41 21.72
N VAL A 369 2.55 24.54 20.79
CA VAL A 369 3.97 24.17 20.62
C VAL A 369 4.84 25.41 20.37
N GLY A 370 4.45 26.29 19.44
CA GLY A 370 5.15 27.54 19.17
C GLY A 370 5.22 28.49 20.38
N TYR A 371 4.13 28.59 21.14
CA TYR A 371 4.10 29.35 22.39
C TYR A 371 5.09 28.80 23.42
N PHE A 372 5.19 27.47 23.57
CA PHE A 372 6.17 26.85 24.48
C PHE A 372 7.61 27.09 24.02
N PHE A 373 7.88 27.08 22.71
CA PHE A 373 9.21 27.44 22.20
C PHE A 373 9.59 28.90 22.50
N LYS A 374 8.63 29.83 22.43
CA LYS A 374 8.87 31.25 22.74
C LYS A 374 9.02 31.53 24.25
N SER A 375 8.27 30.82 25.08
CA SER A 375 8.21 31.06 26.54
C SER A 375 9.22 30.25 27.34
N ALA A 376 9.97 29.35 26.71
CA ALA A 376 10.95 28.54 27.41
C ALA A 376 12.19 29.38 27.79
N PRO A 377 12.53 29.50 29.09
CA PRO A 377 13.81 30.05 29.49
C PRO A 377 14.93 29.13 28.96
N VAL A 378 15.90 29.71 28.26
CA VAL A 378 17.16 29.02 27.93
C VAL A 378 17.79 28.64 29.27
N SER A 379 18.09 27.37 29.50
CA SER A 379 18.64 26.94 30.78
C SER A 379 19.99 27.61 31.04
N ASP A 380 20.11 28.20 32.24
CA ASP A 380 21.26 29.00 32.71
C ASP A 380 22.55 28.17 32.94
N ASN A 381 22.55 26.90 32.54
CA ASN A 381 23.64 25.95 32.76
C ASN A 381 24.88 26.20 31.88
N GLN A 382 24.80 27.10 30.89
CA GLN A 382 25.98 27.57 30.16
C GLN A 382 26.94 28.39 31.04
N PHE A 383 26.46 29.14 32.03
CA PHE A 383 27.31 30.03 32.83
C PHE A 383 27.94 29.35 34.06
N ARG A 384 27.32 28.31 34.62
CA ARG A 384 27.87 27.57 35.78
C ARG A 384 28.99 26.60 35.39
N SER A 385 28.88 25.93 34.24
CA SER A 385 29.94 25.03 33.75
C SER A 385 31.22 25.81 33.40
N ALA A 386 31.09 26.98 32.77
CA ALA A 386 32.22 27.87 32.46
C ALA A 386 32.94 28.42 33.70
N ARG A 387 32.22 28.74 34.79
CA ARG A 387 32.85 29.13 36.07
C ARG A 387 33.55 27.94 36.76
N SER A 388 32.95 26.76 36.79
CA SER A 388 33.52 25.58 37.47
C SER A 388 34.76 25.00 36.77
N VAL A 389 34.95 25.28 35.48
CA VAL A 389 36.16 24.95 34.73
C VAL A 389 37.27 25.96 35.01
N ARG A 390 36.93 27.25 35.20
CA ARG A 390 37.91 28.30 35.53
C ARG A 390 38.43 28.20 36.96
N GLU A 391 37.62 27.76 37.91
CA GLU A 391 38.03 27.51 39.32
C GLU A 391 38.78 26.19 39.53
N ARG A 392 38.88 25.31 38.51
CA ARG A 392 39.73 24.12 38.55
C ARG A 392 41.11 24.30 37.91
N VAL A 393 41.38 25.50 37.39
CA VAL A 393 42.61 25.85 36.65
C VAL A 393 43.41 26.97 37.34
N ILE A 394 42.96 27.43 38.51
CA ILE A 394 43.70 28.32 39.42
C ILE A 394 43.76 27.61 40.76
#